data_AF-A0A8X8Y2D8-F1
#
_entry.id   AF-A0A8X8Y2D8-F1
#
_cell.length_a   1.000
_cell.length_b   1.000
_cell.length_c   1.000
_cell.angle_alpha   90.00
_cell.angle_beta   90.00
_cell.angle_gamma   90.00
#
_symmetry.space_group_name_H-M   'P 1'
#
loop_
_entity.id
_entity.type
_entity.pdbx_description
1 polymer ?
#
loop_
_entity_poly.entity_id
_entity_poly.type
_entity_poly.pdbx_seq_one_letter_code
_entity_poly.pdbx_strand_id
1 'polypeptide(L)' 'MNPKGETPECVCGYGRMVLRCAGKSAQNAGRYYLKCPVNGKHPGSFKWYDEVASDTMHRSWNLQTERGKRAEDVPESEPM' A
#
# COMPACT_ATOMS: atom_id res chain seq x y z
N MET A 1 -4.06 -17.46 -12.14
CA MET A 1 -4.89 -16.65 -11.21
C MET A 1 -4.33 -15.24 -11.21
N ASN A 2 -5.07 -14.26 -11.73
CA ASN A 2 -4.67 -12.84 -11.64
C ASN A 2 -5.19 -12.30 -10.30
N PRO A 3 -4.35 -11.76 -9.41
CA PRO A 3 -4.82 -11.12 -8.18
C PRO A 3 -5.54 -9.83 -8.55
N LYS A 4 -6.85 -9.94 -8.83
CA LYS A 4 -7.73 -8.85 -9.29
C LYS A 4 -8.06 -7.80 -8.20
N GLY A 5 -7.44 -7.87 -7.03
CA GLY A 5 -7.83 -7.08 -5.85
C GLY A 5 -6.87 -5.99 -5.39
N GLU A 6 -5.57 -6.07 -5.68
CA GLU A 6 -4.57 -5.32 -4.89
C GLU A 6 -3.93 -4.13 -5.60
N THR A 7 -4.40 -3.79 -6.80
CA THR A 7 -3.78 -2.71 -7.56
C THR A 7 -4.42 -1.36 -7.20
N PRO A 8 -3.66 -0.42 -6.61
CA PRO A 8 -4.19 0.88 -6.19
C PRO A 8 -4.65 1.72 -7.39
N GLU A 9 -5.57 2.64 -7.11
CA GLU A 9 -5.96 3.66 -8.07
C GLU A 9 -4.87 4.70 -8.25
N CYS A 10 -4.70 5.14 -9.49
CA CYS A 10 -3.73 6.16 -9.81
C CYS A 10 -4.26 7.53 -9.36
N VAL A 11 -3.41 8.34 -8.74
CA VAL A 11 -3.78 9.68 -8.23
C VAL A 11 -4.25 10.66 -9.33
N CYS A 12 -4.01 10.34 -10.60
CA CYS A 12 -4.50 11.12 -11.73
C CYS A 12 -6.00 10.90 -12.04
N GLY A 13 -6.67 9.94 -11.41
CA GLY A 13 -8.10 9.68 -11.63
C GLY A 13 -8.44 8.87 -12.90
N TYR A 14 -7.45 8.50 -13.71
CA TYR A 14 -7.65 7.67 -14.92
C TYR A 14 -7.92 6.18 -14.62
N GLY A 15 -8.01 5.80 -13.34
CA GLY A 15 -8.34 4.45 -12.89
C GLY A 15 -7.15 3.70 -12.29
N ARG A 16 -7.28 2.36 -12.27
CA ARG A 16 -6.33 1.45 -11.61
C ARG A 16 -4.97 1.48 -12.29
N MET A 17 -3.91 1.47 -11.48
CA MET A 17 -2.54 1.32 -11.98
C MET A 17 -2.37 -0.04 -12.69
N VAL A 18 -1.33 -0.16 -13.51
CA VAL A 18 -1.03 -1.38 -14.26
C VAL A 18 0.22 -2.03 -13.69
N LEU A 19 0.09 -3.28 -13.27
CA LEU A 19 1.22 -4.10 -12.81
C LEU A 19 2.06 -4.58 -14.01
N ARG A 20 3.36 -4.33 -13.93
CA ARG A 20 4.35 -4.71 -14.94
C ARG A 20 5.55 -5.34 -14.26
N CYS A 21 6.21 -6.26 -14.95
CA CYS A 21 7.47 -6.83 -14.51
C CYS A 21 8.62 -6.07 -15.17
N ALA A 22 9.64 -5.72 -14.39
CA ALA A 22 10.87 -5.14 -14.90
C ALA A 22 11.60 -6.18 -15.76
N GLY A 23 11.89 -5.78 -17.00
CA GLY A 23 12.56 -6.65 -17.97
C GLY A 23 13.95 -7.06 -17.50
N LYS A 24 14.44 -8.18 -18.06
CA LYS A 24 15.73 -8.80 -17.70
C LYS A 24 16.95 -7.88 -17.88
N SER A 25 16.82 -6.86 -18.73
CA SER A 25 17.86 -5.88 -19.03
C SER A 25 17.80 -4.63 -18.14
N ALA A 26 16.81 -4.50 -17.26
CA ALA A 26 16.71 -3.38 -16.34
C ALA A 26 17.51 -3.64 -15.06
N GLN A 27 18.02 -2.59 -14.42
CA GLN A 27 18.76 -2.68 -13.15
C GLN A 27 17.97 -3.38 -12.03
N ASN A 28 16.64 -3.36 -12.12
CA ASN A 28 15.71 -3.99 -11.17
C ASN A 28 15.01 -5.22 -11.80
N ALA A 29 15.70 -5.96 -12.67
CA ALA A 29 15.15 -7.13 -13.35
C ALA A 29 14.44 -8.11 -12.40
N GLY A 30 13.24 -8.54 -12.77
CA GLY A 30 12.44 -9.46 -11.97
C GLY A 30 11.59 -8.81 -10.87
N ARG A 31 11.74 -7.52 -10.61
CA ARG A 31 10.84 -6.77 -9.71
C ARG A 31 9.57 -6.34 -10.42
N TYR A 32 8.46 -6.32 -9.68
CA TYR A 32 7.16 -5.84 -10.18
C TYR A 32 6.95 -4.38 -9.81
N TYR A 33 6.43 -3.61 -10.75
CA TYR A 33 6.12 -2.20 -10.57
C TYR A 33 4.73 -1.86 -11.11
N LEU A 34 4.12 -0.87 -10.49
CA LEU A 34 2.83 -0.30 -10.84
C LEU A 34 3.07 1.00 -11.61
N LYS A 35 2.42 1.15 -12.75
CA LYS A 35 2.46 2.38 -13.54
C LYS A 35 1.07 2.92 -13.88
N CYS A 36 0.97 4.23 -14.09
CA CYS A 36 -0.25 4.88 -14.56
C CYS A 36 -0.74 4.25 -15.88
N PRO A 37 -2.05 3.95 -16.02
CA PRO A 37 -2.61 3.30 -17.21
C PRO A 37 -2.43 4.13 -18.48
N VAL A 38 -2.50 5.45 -18.35
CA VAL A 38 -2.30 6.40 -19.47
C VAL A 38 -0.84 6.80 -19.67
N ASN A 39 0.10 6.14 -18.99
CA ASN A 39 1.54 6.44 -19.05
C ASN A 39 1.86 7.92 -18.75
N GLY A 40 1.04 8.56 -17.91
CA GLY A 40 1.24 9.94 -17.51
C GLY A 40 2.53 10.12 -16.71
N LYS A 41 3.24 11.22 -16.93
CA LYS A 41 4.36 11.66 -16.09
C LYS A 41 3.82 12.62 -15.03
N HIS A 42 3.42 12.08 -13.88
CA HIS A 42 2.94 12.86 -12.74
C HIS A 42 3.43 12.21 -11.44
N PRO A 43 3.43 12.95 -10.30
CA PRO A 43 3.77 12.36 -9.01
C PRO A 43 2.88 11.16 -8.71
N GLY A 44 3.47 10.05 -8.27
CA GLY A 44 2.75 8.81 -7.99
C GLY A 44 2.29 8.03 -9.25
N SER A 45 2.77 8.38 -10.45
CA SER A 45 2.50 7.59 -11.66
C SER A 45 3.29 6.29 -11.74
N PHE A 46 4.28 6.10 -10.86
CA PHE A 46 5.12 4.92 -10.74
C PHE A 46 5.30 4.56 -9.26
N LYS A 47 5.14 3.29 -8.92
CA LYS A 47 5.40 2.73 -7.57
C LYS A 47 5.92 1.31 -7.68
N TRP A 48 6.77 0.86 -6.77
CA TRP A 48 7.15 -0.55 -6.69
C TRP A 48 6.03 -1.37 -6.05
N TYR A 49 5.78 -2.58 -6.56
CA TYR A 49 4.74 -3.44 -6.01
C TYR A 49 5.10 -3.92 -4.59
N ASP A 50 6.37 -4.19 -4.33
CA ASP A 50 6.87 -4.61 -3.01
C ASP A 50 6.66 -3.54 -1.92
N GLU A 51 6.83 -2.26 -2.25
CA GLU A 51 6.55 -1.13 -1.34
C GLU A 51 5.04 -1.04 -1.02
N VAL A 52 4.18 -1.22 -2.02
CA VAL A 52 2.72 -1.17 -1.83
C VAL A 52 2.20 -2.38 -1.03
N ALA A 53 2.73 -3.57 -1.31
CA ALA A 53 2.41 -4.77 -0.54
C ALA A 53 2.84 -4.63 0.93
N SER A 54 4.03 -4.07 1.16
CA SER A 54 4.55 -3.82 2.51
C SER A 54 3.71 -2.78 3.25
N ASP A 55 3.32 -1.67 2.62
CA ASP A 55 2.45 -0.65 3.23
C ASP A 55 1.07 -1.22 3.62
N THR A 56 0.49 -2.05 2.74
CA THR A 56 -0.81 -2.70 2.99
C THR A 56 -0.74 -3.64 4.20
N MET A 57 0.35 -4.40 4.33
CA MET A 57 0.58 -5.27 5.49
C MET A 57 0.82 -4.44 6.76
N HIS A 58 1.57 -3.34 6.67
CA HIS A 58 1.85 -2.47 7.81
C HIS A 58 0.57 -1.79 8.33
N ARG A 59 -0.31 -1.33 7.43
CA ARG A 59 -1.63 -0.79 7.79
C ARG A 59 -2.51 -1.85 8.42
N SER A 60 -2.49 -3.07 7.91
CA SER A 60 -3.29 -4.18 8.44
C SER A 60 -2.83 -4.57 9.86
N TRP A 61 -1.51 -4.57 10.11
CA TRP A 61 -0.96 -4.78 11.46
C TRP A 61 -1.35 -3.67 12.43
N ASN A 62 -1.25 -2.41 12.02
CA ASN A 62 -1.62 -1.26 12.85
C ASN A 62 -3.12 -1.23 13.19
N LEU A 63 -4.01 -1.59 12.26
CA LEU A 63 -5.45 -1.71 12.54
C LEU A 63 -5.76 -2.81 13.58
N GLN A 64 -4.95 -3.87 13.63
CA GLN A 64 -5.13 -4.94 14.60
C GLN A 64 -4.68 -4.54 16.01
N THR A 65 -3.67 -3.68 16.15
CA THR A 65 -3.21 -3.18 17.45
C THR A 65 -4.09 -2.06 18.00
N GLU A 66 -4.78 -1.28 17.17
CA GLU A 66 -5.72 -0.23 17.61
C GLU A 66 -7.05 -0.77 18.15
N ARG A 67 -7.51 -1.94 17.69
CA ARG A 67 -8.68 -2.62 18.28
C ARG A 67 -8.42 -3.16 19.70
N GLY A 68 -7.16 -3.21 20.13
CA GLY A 68 -6.75 -3.63 21.47
C GLY A 68 -6.55 -2.48 22.48
N LYS A 69 -6.77 -1.22 22.11
CA LYS A 69 -6.51 -0.05 22.98
C LYS A 69 -7.76 0.67 23.52
N ARG A 70 -8.92 -0.02 23.59
CA ARG A 70 -10.15 0.52 24.24
C ARG A 70 -10.56 -0.23 25.52
N ALA A 71 -9.57 -0.68 26.26
CA ALA A 71 -9.62 -1.01 27.67
C ALA A 71 -8.14 -0.82 28.09
N GLU A 72 -7.72 0.10 28.94
CA GLU A 72 -8.32 0.50 30.20
C GLU A 72 -7.96 1.97 30.45
N ASP A 73 -8.94 2.85 30.23
CA ASP A 73 -8.92 4.22 30.78
C ASP A 73 -9.93 4.17 31.94
N VAL A 74 -9.50 3.60 33.06
CA VAL A 74 -10.15 3.82 34.35
C VAL A 74 -9.22 4.77 35.10
N PRO A 75 -9.59 6.05 35.26
CA PRO A 75 -8.92 6.89 36.24
C PRO A 75 -9.27 6.31 37.62
N GLU A 76 -8.32 5.58 38.21
CA GLU A 76 -8.37 5.23 39.63
C GLU A 76 -8.27 6.55 40.39
N SER A 77 -9.44 7.03 40.81
CA SER A 77 -9.60 8.18 41.67
C SER A 77 -8.97 7.88 43.03
N GLU A 78 -7.79 8.42 43.32
CA GLU A 78 -7.44 8.78 44.69
C GLU A 78 -8.38 9.93 45.11
N PRO A 79 -9.14 9.78 46.20
CA PRO A 79 -8.64 10.38 47.44
C PRO A 79 -9.03 9.70 48.78
N MET A 80 -8.12 9.93 49.75
CA MET A 80 -8.20 9.92 51.24
C MET A 80 -7.92 8.61 51.98
#